data_AF-A0A6N6SU00-F1
#
_entry.id   AF-A0A6N6SU00-F1
#
_cell.length_a   1.000
_cell.length_b   1.000
_cell.length_c   1.000
_cell.angle_alpha   90.00
_cell.angle_beta   90.00
_cell.angle_gamma   90.00
#
_symmetry.space_group_name_H-M   'P 1'
#
loop_
_entity.id
_entity.type
_entity.pdbx_description
1 polymer ?
#
loop_
_entity_poly.entity_id
_entity_poly.type
_entity_poly.pdbx_seq_one_letter_code
_entity_poly.pdbx_strand_id
1 'polypeptide(L)'
;MRLASTRFTSIDGTAVAVTVTSAEEAKAALKELRHKKRELKFLRSALVRRQKTLRAKQGKGRRANSLFWKLIAGVGSVFSWVIDLLTLSRAERRARNPSEIDKELRRTDEILHNIEGCILQIEGKLLAQG
;
A
#
# COMPACT_ATOMS: atom_id res chain seq x y z
N MET A 1 -3.71 -0.83 -8.53
CA MET A 1 -4.34 -1.86 -7.67
C MET A 1 -5.69 -2.18 -8.30
N ARG A 2 -6.00 -3.44 -8.63
CA ARG A 2 -7.37 -3.82 -9.01
C ARG A 2 -8.08 -4.28 -7.74
N LEU A 3 -8.98 -3.45 -7.25
CA LEU A 3 -9.84 -3.74 -6.12
C LEU A 3 -11.04 -4.57 -6.62
N ALA A 4 -11.52 -5.52 -5.81
CA ALA A 4 -12.73 -6.28 -6.13
C ALA A 4 -13.91 -5.34 -6.43
N SER A 5 -14.69 -5.67 -7.47
CA SER A 5 -15.88 -4.92 -7.88
C SER A 5 -16.92 -4.99 -6.77
N THR A 6 -17.40 -3.82 -6.35
CA THR A 6 -18.41 -3.63 -5.31
C THR A 6 -19.73 -3.22 -5.94
N ARG A 7 -20.85 -3.60 -5.33
CA ARG A 7 -22.19 -3.33 -5.89
C ARG A 7 -22.70 -1.95 -5.52
N PHE A 8 -22.37 -1.48 -4.32
CA PHE A 8 -22.94 -0.25 -3.75
C PHE A 8 -21.89 0.83 -3.51
N THR A 9 -20.61 0.53 -3.74
CA THR A 9 -19.50 1.44 -3.41
C THR A 9 -18.61 1.64 -4.62
N SER A 10 -18.21 2.88 -4.89
CA SER A 10 -17.19 3.21 -5.89
C SER A 10 -16.03 3.93 -5.22
N ILE A 11 -14.81 3.67 -5.71
CA ILE A 11 -13.58 4.28 -5.21
C ILE A 11 -12.87 4.93 -6.40
N ASP A 12 -12.95 6.25 -6.49
CA ASP A 12 -12.33 7.05 -7.54
C ASP A 12 -11.16 7.83 -6.93
N GLY A 13 -9.94 7.29 -7.10
CA GLY A 13 -8.75 7.83 -6.46
C GLY A 13 -8.81 7.67 -4.94
N THR A 14 -9.10 8.76 -4.24
CA THR A 14 -9.29 8.79 -2.78
C THR A 14 -10.74 8.99 -2.36
N ALA A 15 -11.61 9.39 -3.29
CA ALA A 15 -13.04 9.56 -3.01
C ALA A 15 -13.72 8.19 -2.90
N VAL A 16 -14.56 8.04 -1.88
CA VAL A 16 -15.37 6.86 -1.65
C VAL A 16 -16.82 7.30 -1.71
N ALA A 17 -17.57 6.81 -2.70
CA ALA A 17 -18.99 7.08 -2.82
C ALA A 17 -19.78 5.81 -2.51
N VAL A 18 -20.92 5.99 -1.84
CA VAL A 18 -21.82 4.89 -1.49
C VAL A 18 -23.24 5.30 -1.86
N THR A 19 -23.90 4.48 -2.67
CA THR A 19 -25.27 4.70 -3.11
C THR A 19 -26.14 3.56 -2.61
N VAL A 20 -27.07 3.87 -1.71
CA VAL A 20 -28.03 2.92 -1.12
C VAL A 20 -29.40 3.59 -1.04
N THR A 21 -30.45 2.84 -1.36
CA THR A 21 -31.83 3.36 -1.43
C THR A 21 -32.75 2.75 -0.37
N SER A 22 -32.41 1.58 0.17
CA SER A 22 -33.18 0.89 1.21
C SER A 22 -32.34 0.54 2.45
N ALA A 23 -33.01 0.26 3.57
CA ALA A 23 -32.35 -0.15 4.82
C ALA A 23 -31.63 -1.51 4.69
N GLU A 24 -32.14 -2.41 3.85
CA GLU A 24 -31.49 -3.70 3.56
C GLU A 24 -30.23 -3.51 2.72
N GLU A 25 -30.28 -2.67 1.69
CA GLU A 25 -29.12 -2.27 0.89
C GLU A 25 -28.06 -1.58 1.74
N ALA A 26 -28.46 -0.71 2.66
CA ALA A 26 -27.56 -0.04 3.60
C ALA A 26 -26.79 -1.05 4.48
N LYS A 27 -27.46 -2.08 5.00
CA LYS A 27 -26.81 -3.16 5.76
C LYS A 27 -25.87 -3.99 4.88
N ALA A 28 -26.22 -4.25 3.62
CA ALA A 28 -25.36 -4.95 2.67
C ALA A 28 -24.12 -4.11 2.32
N ALA A 29 -24.28 -2.82 2.02
CA ALA A 29 -23.20 -1.88 1.74
C ALA A 29 -22.24 -1.74 2.93
N LEU A 30 -22.74 -1.76 4.17
CA LEU A 30 -21.88 -1.79 5.36
C LEU A 30 -20.99 -3.03 5.41
N LYS A 31 -21.50 -4.20 5.03
CA LYS A 31 -20.69 -5.43 4.94
C LYS A 31 -19.62 -5.29 3.87
N GLU A 32 -19.96 -4.75 2.69
CA GLU A 32 -19.00 -4.49 1.61
C GLU A 32 -17.90 -3.50 2.05
N LEU A 33 -18.27 -2.36 2.66
CA LEU A 33 -17.31 -1.37 3.16
C LEU A 33 -16.40 -1.96 4.23
N ARG A 34 -16.93 -2.77 5.15
CA ARG A 34 -16.14 -3.45 6.19
C ARG A 34 -15.17 -4.48 5.58
N HIS A 35 -15.58 -5.21 4.55
CA HIS A 35 -14.70 -6.11 3.82
C HIS A 35 -13.58 -5.32 3.13
N LYS A 36 -13.92 -4.23 2.44
CA LYS A 36 -12.97 -3.36 1.74
C LYS A 36 -11.96 -2.72 2.68
N LYS A 37 -12.41 -2.27 3.85
CA LYS A 37 -11.55 -1.77 4.92
C LYS A 37 -10.50 -2.80 5.33
N ARG A 38 -10.87 -4.08 5.45
CA ARG A 38 -9.92 -5.15 5.79
C ARG A 38 -8.90 -5.38 4.68
N GLU A 39 -9.33 -5.41 3.42
CA GLU A 39 -8.42 -5.51 2.26
C GLU A 39 -7.40 -4.37 2.26
N LEU A 40 -7.85 -3.12 2.45
CA LEU A 40 -6.96 -1.96 2.48
C LEU A 40 -6.03 -1.97 3.70
N LYS A 41 -6.48 -2.41 4.87
CA LYS A 41 -5.61 -2.59 6.05
C LYS A 41 -4.53 -3.64 5.80
N PHE A 42 -4.85 -4.72 5.10
CA PHE A 42 -3.87 -5.74 4.71
C PHE A 42 -2.82 -5.16 3.76
N LEU A 43 -3.26 -4.42 2.74
CA LEU A 43 -2.38 -3.75 1.77
C LEU A 43 -1.49 -2.71 2.44
N ARG A 44 -2.05 -1.87 3.31
CA ARG A 44 -1.30 -0.92 4.15
C ARG A 44 -0.22 -1.63 4.96
N SER A 45 -0.56 -2.74 5.61
CA SER A 45 0.39 -3.51 6.43
C SER A 45 1.54 -4.05 5.58
N ALA A 46 1.26 -4.51 4.35
CA ALA A 46 2.30 -4.93 3.41
C ALA A 46 3.21 -3.75 2.99
N LEU A 47 2.63 -2.57 2.73
CA LEU A 47 3.40 -1.35 2.40
C LEU A 47 4.28 -0.89 3.57
N VAL A 48 3.76 -0.90 4.81
CA VAL A 48 4.54 -0.58 6.01
C VAL A 48 5.70 -1.56 6.22
N ARG A 49 5.47 -2.86 6.00
CA ARG A 49 6.54 -3.86 6.06
C ARG A 49 7.63 -3.55 5.02
N ARG A 50 7.25 -3.22 3.78
CA ARG A 50 8.19 -2.82 2.73
C ARG A 50 8.99 -1.56 3.13
N GLN A 51 8.32 -0.53 3.62
CA GLN A 51 8.96 0.70 4.10
C GLN A 51 10.01 0.41 5.19
N LYS A 52 9.66 -0.43 6.17
CA LYS A 52 10.59 -0.86 7.24
C LYS A 52 11.81 -1.58 6.68
N THR A 53 11.63 -2.51 5.73
CA THR A 53 12.75 -3.23 5.12
C THR A 53 13.69 -2.30 4.34
N LEU A 54 13.16 -1.27 3.67
CA LEU A 54 13.97 -0.30 2.92
C LEU A 54 14.76 0.62 3.85
N ARG A 55 14.13 1.12 4.92
CA ARG A 55 14.83 1.90 5.96
C ARG A 55 15.95 1.09 6.63
N ALA A 56 15.71 -0.19 6.93
CA ALA A 56 16.72 -1.07 7.52
C ALA A 56 17.91 -1.33 6.57
N LYS A 57 17.66 -1.44 5.24
CA LYS A 57 18.72 -1.57 4.23
C LYS A 57 19.55 -0.28 4.09
N GLN A 58 18.93 0.89 4.15
CA GLN A 58 19.65 2.18 4.13
C GLN A 58 20.53 2.37 5.37
N GLY A 59 20.07 1.93 6.55
CA GLY A 59 20.85 2.02 7.80
C GLY A 59 22.06 1.08 7.86
N LYS A 60 22.02 -0.08 7.17
CA LYS A 60 23.12 -1.06 7.16
C LYS A 60 24.28 -0.70 6.21
N GLY A 61 24.11 0.25 5.30
CA GLY A 61 25.15 0.64 4.32
C GLY A 61 26.35 1.41 4.88
N ARG A 62 26.39 1.71 6.19
CA ARG A 62 27.48 2.49 6.82
C ARG A 62 28.44 1.71 7.71
N ARG A 63 28.27 0.38 7.88
CA ARG A 63 29.26 -0.43 8.61
C ARG A 63 30.32 -0.98 7.66
N ALA A 64 31.37 -0.17 7.52
CA ALA A 64 32.76 -0.52 7.28
C ALA A 64 33.03 -1.90 6.63
N ASN A 65 33.18 -1.92 5.30
CA ASN A 65 34.02 -2.91 4.65
C ASN A 65 35.48 -2.54 4.94
N SER A 66 36.00 -3.01 6.08
CA SER A 66 37.44 -3.03 6.34
C SER A 66 38.08 -3.95 5.30
N LEU A 67 38.92 -3.36 4.44
CA LEU A 67 40.09 -3.87 3.71
C LEU A 67 40.05 -5.29 3.04
N PHE A 68 39.46 -6.29 3.66
CA PHE A 68 39.39 -7.69 3.21
C PHE A 68 38.59 -7.89 1.91
N TRP A 69 37.49 -7.14 1.72
CA TRP A 69 36.68 -7.22 0.49
C TRP A 69 37.31 -6.50 -0.72
N LYS A 70 38.26 -5.56 -0.50
CA LYS A 70 38.95 -4.87 -1.60
C LYS A 70 39.91 -5.79 -2.36
N LEU A 71 40.44 -6.83 -1.71
CA LEU A 71 41.36 -7.79 -2.34
C LEU A 71 40.63 -8.82 -3.22
N ILE A 72 39.38 -9.16 -2.92
CA ILE A 72 38.60 -10.15 -3.68
C ILE A 72 37.83 -9.50 -4.85
N ALA A 73 37.57 -8.19 -4.79
CA ALA A 73 36.78 -7.46 -5.79
C ALA A 73 37.49 -7.20 -7.14
N GLY A 74 38.80 -7.45 -7.24
CA GLY A 74 39.59 -7.17 -8.45
C GLY A 74 39.26 -8.04 -9.67
N VAL A 75 38.66 -9.23 -9.46
CA VAL A 75 38.44 -10.22 -10.54
C VAL A 75 36.96 -10.36 -10.94
N GLY A 76 36.01 -10.00 -10.07
CA GLY A 76 34.56 -10.19 -10.30
C GLY A 76 33.78 -8.95 -10.74
N SER A 77 34.39 -7.76 -10.79
CA SER A 77 33.67 -6.48 -10.95
C SER A 77 33.06 -6.29 -12.35
N VAL A 78 33.70 -6.83 -13.40
CA VAL A 78 33.23 -6.68 -14.78
C VAL A 78 31.97 -7.50 -15.04
N PHE A 79 31.85 -8.69 -14.43
CA PHE A 79 30.65 -9.53 -14.55
C PHE A 79 29.47 -9.01 -13.72
N SER A 80 29.71 -8.40 -12.56
CA SER A 80 28.64 -7.83 -11.72
C SER A 80 27.94 -6.65 -12.40
N TRP A 81 28.68 -5.79 -13.11
CA TRP A 81 28.12 -4.60 -13.74
C TRP A 81 27.12 -4.93 -14.86
N VAL A 82 27.37 -6.00 -15.60
CA VAL A 82 26.48 -6.48 -16.67
C VAL A 82 25.20 -7.11 -16.10
N ILE A 83 25.32 -7.86 -15.00
CA ILE A 83 24.16 -8.48 -14.33
C ILE A 83 23.29 -7.40 -13.65
N ASP A 84 23.88 -6.42 -12.99
CA ASP A 84 23.15 -5.31 -12.35
C ASP A 84 22.39 -4.45 -13.36
N LEU A 85 22.94 -4.28 -14.57
CA LEU A 85 22.28 -3.50 -15.63
C LEU A 85 21.07 -4.23 -16.22
N LEU A 86 21.14 -5.57 -16.35
CA LEU A 86 20.08 -6.41 -16.95
C LEU A 86 19.00 -6.85 -15.96
N THR A 87 19.31 -6.96 -14.66
CA THR A 87 18.36 -7.46 -13.64
C THR A 87 17.59 -6.37 -12.91
N LEU A 88 17.85 -5.08 -13.17
CA LEU A 88 17.07 -3.97 -12.63
C LEU A 88 15.68 -3.91 -13.28
N SER A 89 14.81 -4.83 -12.89
CA SER A 89 13.40 -4.81 -13.20
C SER A 89 12.79 -3.48 -12.71
N ARG A 90 11.89 -2.88 -13.49
CA ARG A 90 11.17 -1.66 -13.11
C ARG A 90 10.46 -1.77 -11.75
N ALA A 91 10.11 -2.98 -11.32
CA ALA A 91 9.53 -3.27 -10.00
C ALA A 91 10.50 -2.94 -8.85
N GLU A 92 11.79 -3.13 -9.06
CA GLU A 92 12.85 -2.89 -8.07
C GLU A 92 13.23 -1.41 -7.99
N ARG A 93 13.13 -0.67 -9.11
CA ARG A 93 13.25 0.81 -9.12
C ARG A 93 12.11 1.48 -8.34
N ARG A 94 10.87 1.01 -8.53
CA ARG A 94 9.72 1.44 -7.71
C ARG A 94 9.90 1.08 -6.23
N ALA A 95 10.48 -0.09 -5.95
CA ALA A 95 10.79 -0.50 -4.59
C ALA A 95 11.90 0.35 -3.93
N ARG A 96 12.74 1.06 -4.69
CA ARG A 96 13.85 1.86 -4.13
C ARG A 96 13.47 3.29 -3.75
N ASN A 97 12.33 3.82 -4.16
CA ASN A 97 11.98 5.21 -3.89
C ASN A 97 11.09 5.33 -2.64
N PRO A 98 11.65 5.58 -1.44
CA PRO A 98 10.86 5.63 -0.20
C PRO A 98 9.75 6.69 -0.26
N SER A 99 9.96 7.74 -1.03
CA SER A 99 8.98 8.82 -1.25
C SER A 99 7.72 8.36 -1.98
N GLU A 100 7.80 7.36 -2.86
CA GLU A 100 6.64 6.82 -3.57
C GLU A 100 5.79 5.94 -2.63
N ILE A 101 6.44 5.13 -1.79
CA ILE A 101 5.77 4.29 -0.79
C ILE A 101 5.06 5.16 0.26
N ASP A 102 5.66 6.27 0.66
CA ASP A 102 5.04 7.21 1.59
C ASP A 102 3.80 7.88 0.98
N LYS A 103 3.84 8.24 -0.31
CA LYS A 103 2.67 8.76 -1.04
C LYS A 103 1.57 7.72 -1.15
N GLU A 104 1.91 6.46 -1.44
CA GLU A 104 0.94 5.36 -1.50
C GLU A 104 0.31 5.06 -0.13
N LEU A 105 1.10 5.12 0.95
CA LEU A 105 0.61 4.98 2.32
C LEU A 105 -0.38 6.09 2.68
N ARG A 106 -0.04 7.35 2.39
CA ARG A 106 -0.94 8.49 2.62
C ARG A 106 -2.26 8.35 1.88
N ARG A 107 -2.20 8.00 0.59
CA ARG A 107 -3.41 7.74 -0.22
C ARG A 107 -4.25 6.61 0.38
N THR A 108 -3.62 5.54 0.84
CA THR A 108 -4.32 4.41 1.47
C THR A 108 -4.99 4.83 2.78
N ASP A 109 -4.31 5.67 3.58
CA ASP A 109 -4.83 6.20 4.84
C ASP A 109 -6.02 7.16 4.60
N GLU A 110 -5.96 8.01 3.57
CA GLU A 110 -7.07 8.86 3.13
C GLU A 110 -8.30 8.03 2.70
N ILE A 111 -8.10 6.97 1.89
CA ILE A 111 -9.20 6.07 1.50
C ILE A 111 -9.80 5.39 2.72
N LEU A 112 -8.97 4.90 3.66
CA LEU A 112 -9.45 4.28 4.89
C LEU A 112 -10.29 5.25 5.74
N HIS A 113 -9.85 6.50 5.83
CA HIS A 113 -10.59 7.55 6.54
C HIS A 113 -11.95 7.82 5.88
N ASN A 114 -11.99 7.92 4.55
CA ASN A 114 -13.24 8.15 3.81
C ASN A 114 -14.19 6.96 3.93
N ILE A 115 -13.69 5.72 3.90
CA ILE A 115 -14.51 4.53 4.18
C ILE A 115 -15.12 4.59 5.59
N GLU A 116 -14.36 5.01 6.59
CA GLU A 116 -14.87 5.16 7.96
C GLU A 116 -15.95 6.24 8.04
N GLY A 117 -15.76 7.37 7.35
CA GLY A 117 -16.79 8.40 7.21
C GLY A 117 -18.08 7.87 6.58
N CYS A 118 -17.99 7.13 5.47
CA CYS A 118 -19.15 6.53 4.82
C CYS A 118 -19.86 5.51 5.72
N ILE A 119 -19.11 4.69 6.46
CA ILE A 119 -19.69 3.73 7.42
C ILE A 119 -20.51 4.48 8.48
N LEU A 120 -19.94 5.52 9.09
CA LEU A 120 -20.61 6.32 10.11
C LEU A 120 -21.87 7.01 9.57
N GLN A 121 -21.82 7.55 8.35
CA GLN A 121 -22.98 8.16 7.71
C GLN A 121 -24.11 7.16 7.47
N ILE A 122 -23.79 5.95 7.03
CA ILE A 122 -24.80 4.90 6.80
C ILE A 122 -25.37 4.41 8.13
N GLU A 123 -24.52 4.17 9.12
CA GLU A 123 -24.94 3.76 10.47
C GLU A 123 -25.84 4.83 11.11
N GLY A 124 -25.48 6.12 11.00
CA GLY A 124 -26.30 7.23 11.47
C GLY A 124 -27.66 7.31 10.77
N LYS A 125 -27.71 7.15 9.45
CA LYS A 125 -28.98 7.11 8.70
C LYS A 125 -29.85 5.91 9.08
N LEU A 126 -29.26 4.75 9.31
CA LEU A 126 -29.99 3.55 9.77
C LEU A 126 -30.57 3.74 11.17
N LEU A 127 -29.83 4.40 12.08
CA LEU A 127 -30.32 4.70 13.43
C LEU A 127 -31.41 5.77 13.44
N ALA A 128 -31.38 6.73 12.52
CA ALA A 128 -32.41 7.76 12.40
C ALA A 128 -33.72 7.25 11.76
N GLN A 129 -33.70 6.09 11.10
CA GLN A 129 -34.86 5.47 10.47
C GLN A 129 -35.45 4.29 11.27
N GLY A 130 -34.79 3.86 12.34
CA GLY A 130 -35.27 2.83 13.27
C GLY A 130 -35.96 3.45 14.47
#